data_AF-A0A401X9K4-F1
#
_entry.id   AF-A0A401X9K4-F1
#
_cell.length_a   1.000
_cell.length_b   1.000
_cell.length_c   1.000
_cell.angle_alpha   90.00
_cell.angle_beta   90.00
_cell.angle_gamma   90.00
#
_symmetry.space_group_name_H-M   'P 1'
#
loop_
_entity.id
_entity.type
_entity.pdbx_description
1 polymer ?
#
loop_
_entity_poly.entity_id
_entity_poly.type
_entity_poly.pdbx_seq_one_letter_code
_entity_poly.pdbx_strand_id
1 'polypeptide(L)'
;MQFTFDTILFLISSAFVAGGIDALAGGGGLVTIPALMAAGIPPVSALATNKLQSTIGTSSAFLTFLRAGHVDIRQFVLPAIGAFLGALAGATVVQFVNPIFLSAIVPLLLIGMAAYFLLAPPLSGEDRHARLGRMGITLCMTSIGFYDGFLVLVRDHF
;
A
#
# COMPACT_ATOMS: atom_id res chain seq x y z
N MET A 1 -15.35 6.03 25.84
CA MET A 1 -15.90 6.65 24.61
C MET A 1 -17.24 5.99 24.31
N GLN A 2 -18.33 6.74 24.24
CA GLN A 2 -19.59 6.22 23.69
C GLN A 2 -19.63 6.64 22.22
N PHE A 3 -19.51 5.68 21.31
CA PHE A 3 -19.69 5.95 19.88
C PHE A 3 -21.19 6.11 19.62
N THR A 4 -21.59 7.30 19.18
CA THR A 4 -22.97 7.55 18.73
C THR A 4 -23.24 6.77 17.45
N PHE A 5 -24.49 6.36 17.22
CA PHE A 5 -24.90 5.63 16.02
C PHE A 5 -24.48 6.35 14.72
N ASP A 6 -24.56 7.68 14.70
CA ASP A 6 -24.14 8.53 13.58
C ASP A 6 -22.64 8.38 13.27
N THR A 7 -21.79 8.28 14.30
CA THR A 7 -20.34 8.09 14.13
C THR A 7 -20.03 6.72 13.53
N ILE A 8 -20.76 5.68 13.94
CA ILE A 8 -20.58 4.32 13.40
C ILE A 8 -20.98 4.29 11.92
N LEU A 9 -22.12 4.88 11.58
CA LEU A 9 -22.59 4.93 10.19
C LEU A 9 -21.61 5.72 9.29
N PHE A 10 -21.12 6.86 9.79
CA PHE A 10 -20.08 7.64 9.11
C PHE A 10 -18.81 6.80 8.87
N LEU A 11 -18.30 6.12 9.91
CA LEU A 11 -17.10 5.28 9.79
C LEU A 11 -17.29 4.14 8.79
N ILE A 12 -18.43 3.44 8.82
CA ILE A 12 -18.74 2.36 7.87
C ILE A 12 -18.76 2.88 6.42
N SER A 13 -19.45 4.00 6.17
CA SER A 13 -19.52 4.59 4.83
C SER A 13 -18.15 5.03 4.33
N SER A 14 -17.35 5.67 5.19
CA SER A 14 -15.98 6.08 4.86
C SER A 14 -15.07 4.89 4.58
N ALA A 15 -15.20 3.81 5.34
CA ALA A 15 -14.40 2.60 5.17
C ALA A 15 -14.75 1.88 3.87
N PHE A 16 -16.02 1.87 3.46
CA PHE A 16 -16.46 1.28 2.19
C PHE A 16 -15.91 2.04 0.98
N VAL A 17 -16.04 3.38 0.99
CA VAL A 17 -15.48 4.25 -0.07
C VAL A 17 -13.96 4.13 -0.13
N ALA A 18 -13.30 4.21 1.02
CA ALA A 18 -11.86 4.07 1.12
C ALA A 18 -11.38 2.70 0.64
N GLY A 19 -12.09 1.61 0.98
CA GLY A 19 -11.77 0.26 0.51
C GLY A 19 -11.89 0.13 -1.01
N GLY A 20 -12.89 0.76 -1.63
CA GLY A 20 -13.01 0.82 -3.08
C GLY A 20 -11.86 1.57 -3.74
N ILE A 21 -11.48 2.73 -3.20
CA ILE A 21 -10.33 3.52 -3.69
C ILE A 21 -9.03 2.73 -3.52
N ASP A 22 -8.86 2.06 -2.39
CA ASP A 22 -7.67 1.26 -2.10
C ASP A 22 -7.51 0.10 -3.07
N ALA A 23 -8.62 -0.60 -3.37
CA ALA A 23 -8.62 -1.69 -4.34
C ALA A 23 -8.29 -1.22 -5.78
N LEU A 24 -8.58 0.03 -6.13
CA LEU A 24 -8.35 0.60 -7.46
C LEU A 24 -6.98 1.27 -7.62
N ALA A 25 -6.53 1.99 -6.60
CA ALA A 25 -5.39 2.91 -6.69
C ALA A 25 -4.42 2.86 -5.48
N GLY A 26 -4.70 2.06 -4.44
CA GLY A 26 -3.80 1.87 -3.28
C GLY A 26 -3.68 3.08 -2.33
N GLY A 27 -4.65 4.00 -2.35
CA GLY A 27 -4.63 5.26 -1.60
C GLY A 27 -5.72 5.42 -0.54
N GLY A 28 -6.44 4.35 -0.18
CA GLY A 28 -7.62 4.44 0.68
C GLY A 28 -7.33 4.99 2.09
N GLY A 29 -6.10 4.83 2.56
CA GLY A 29 -5.65 5.38 3.85
C GLY A 29 -5.76 6.90 3.98
N LEU A 30 -5.71 7.64 2.88
CA LEU A 30 -5.91 9.09 2.87
C LEU A 30 -7.31 9.49 3.34
N VAL A 31 -8.30 8.58 3.20
CA VAL A 31 -9.68 8.79 3.64
C VAL A 31 -9.92 8.14 5.01
N THR A 32 -9.46 6.90 5.21
CA THR A 32 -9.72 6.15 6.46
C THR A 32 -9.00 6.74 7.67
N ILE A 33 -7.74 7.19 7.53
CA ILE A 33 -6.95 7.68 8.67
C ILE A 33 -7.57 8.97 9.26
N PRO A 34 -7.88 10.02 8.48
CA PRO A 34 -8.55 11.21 9.01
C PRO A 34 -9.93 10.90 9.62
N ALA A 35 -10.70 10.00 9.01
CA ALA A 35 -12.02 9.62 9.53
C ALA A 35 -11.94 8.92 10.91
N LEU A 36 -10.99 8.00 11.08
CA LEU A 36 -10.73 7.34 12.37
C LEU A 36 -10.22 8.33 13.42
N MET A 37 -9.30 9.22 13.04
CA MET A 37 -8.79 10.26 13.95
C MET A 37 -9.89 11.26 14.36
N ALA A 38 -10.77 11.64 13.44
CA ALA A 38 -11.94 12.49 13.73
C ALA A 38 -12.93 11.82 14.70
N ALA A 39 -13.00 10.48 14.68
CA ALA A 39 -13.78 9.69 15.64
C ALA A 39 -13.06 9.49 16.99
N GLY A 40 -11.90 10.11 17.21
CA GLY A 40 -11.15 10.07 18.47
C GLY A 40 -10.20 8.88 18.62
N ILE A 41 -9.94 8.12 17.55
CA ILE A 41 -9.01 6.99 17.58
C ILE A 41 -7.57 7.51 17.53
N PRO A 42 -6.67 7.02 18.42
CA PRO A 42 -5.26 7.40 18.40
C PRO A 42 -4.58 7.13 17.05
N PRO A 43 -3.61 7.95 16.60
CA PRO A 43 -2.97 7.82 15.29
C PRO A 43 -2.39 6.43 15.03
N VAL A 44 -1.71 5.83 16.01
CA VAL A 44 -1.12 4.49 15.89
C VAL A 44 -2.20 3.43 15.64
N SER A 45 -3.31 3.48 16.39
CA SER A 45 -4.43 2.55 16.21
C SER A 45 -5.16 2.78 14.89
N ALA A 46 -5.30 4.02 14.44
CA ALA A 46 -5.90 4.36 13.15
C ALA A 46 -5.06 3.84 11.97
N LEU A 47 -3.73 3.99 12.05
CA LEU A 47 -2.79 3.48 11.07
C LEU A 47 -2.79 1.95 11.01
N ALA A 48 -2.81 1.28 12.16
CA ALA A 48 -2.90 -0.18 12.25
C ALA A 48 -4.22 -0.70 11.66
N THR A 49 -5.34 -0.04 11.99
CA THR A 49 -6.67 -0.38 11.46
C THR A 49 -6.72 -0.25 9.95
N ASN A 50 -6.19 0.85 9.41
CA ASN A 50 -6.13 1.05 7.96
C ASN A 50 -5.26 -0.01 7.26
N LYS A 51 -4.09 -0.36 7.82
CA LYS A 51 -3.22 -1.41 7.24
C LYS A 51 -3.89 -2.78 7.23
N LEU A 52 -4.60 -3.14 8.30
CA LEU A 52 -5.38 -4.39 8.34
C LEU A 52 -6.50 -4.37 7.31
N GLN A 53 -7.24 -3.25 7.21
CA GLN A 53 -8.30 -3.07 6.23
C GLN A 53 -7.79 -3.24 4.80
N SER A 54 -6.68 -2.57 4.44
CA SER A 54 -6.07 -2.66 3.11
C SER A 54 -5.59 -4.08 2.77
N THR A 55 -4.99 -4.77 3.73
CA THR A 55 -4.53 -6.16 3.54
C THR A 55 -5.70 -7.10 3.25
N ILE A 56 -6.79 -7.00 4.04
CA ILE A 56 -7.99 -7.83 3.86
C ILE A 56 -8.69 -7.49 2.55
N GLY A 57 -8.83 -6.19 2.23
CA GLY A 57 -9.47 -5.70 1.02
C GLY A 57 -8.75 -6.18 -0.24
N THR A 58 -7.42 -6.00 -0.29
CA THR A 58 -6.59 -6.44 -1.41
C THR A 58 -6.58 -7.96 -1.55
N SER A 59 -6.54 -8.70 -0.43
CA SER A 59 -6.62 -10.17 -0.45
C SER A 59 -7.96 -10.68 -0.99
N SER A 60 -9.06 -10.01 -0.62
CA SER A 60 -10.41 -10.35 -1.09
C SER A 60 -10.59 -10.03 -2.57
N ALA A 61 -10.07 -8.88 -3.03
CA ALA A 61 -10.04 -8.52 -4.45
C ALA A 61 -9.24 -9.54 -5.24
N PHE A 62 -8.03 -9.89 -4.79
CA PHE A 62 -7.20 -10.93 -5.39
C PHE A 62 -7.94 -12.27 -5.51
N LEU A 63 -8.59 -12.73 -4.44
CA LEU A 63 -9.35 -13.98 -4.45
C LEU A 63 -10.54 -13.94 -5.42
N THR A 64 -11.18 -12.78 -5.56
CA THR A 64 -12.28 -12.57 -6.50
C THR A 64 -11.80 -12.65 -7.95
N PHE A 65 -10.71 -11.95 -8.28
CA PHE A 65 -10.08 -12.03 -9.61
C PHE A 65 -9.56 -13.43 -9.93
N LEU A 66 -9.02 -14.12 -8.93
CA LEU A 66 -8.55 -15.50 -9.06
C LEU A 66 -9.71 -16.45 -9.39
N ARG A 67 -10.84 -16.34 -8.69
CA ARG A 67 -12.05 -17.15 -8.94
C ARG A 67 -12.70 -16.83 -10.28
N ALA A 68 -12.60 -15.59 -10.74
CA ALA A 68 -13.11 -15.18 -12.05
C ALA A 68 -12.27 -15.69 -13.23
N GLY A 69 -11.13 -16.36 -12.98
CA GLY A 69 -10.28 -16.91 -14.02
C GLY A 69 -9.47 -15.86 -14.80
N HIS A 70 -9.46 -14.61 -14.34
CA HIS A 70 -8.71 -13.51 -14.97
C HIS A 70 -7.23 -13.47 -14.57
N VAL A 71 -6.78 -14.39 -13.69
CA VAL A 71 -5.41 -14.44 -13.19
C VAL A 71 -4.73 -15.74 -13.60
N ASP A 72 -3.72 -15.63 -14.47
CA ASP A 72 -2.83 -16.76 -14.76
C ASP A 72 -1.79 -16.91 -13.64
N ILE A 73 -2.14 -17.73 -12.63
CA ILE A 73 -1.32 -17.97 -11.43
C ILE A 73 0.12 -18.33 -11.81
N ARG A 74 0.32 -19.09 -12.89
CA ARG A 74 1.66 -19.51 -13.30
C ARG A 74 2.51 -18.31 -13.68
N GLN A 75 1.95 -17.30 -14.33
CA GLN A 75 2.70 -16.11 -14.72
C GLN A 75 3.06 -15.22 -13.52
N PHE A 76 2.15 -15.09 -12.56
CA PHE A 76 2.30 -14.17 -11.42
C PHE A 76 2.99 -14.75 -10.18
N VAL A 77 3.09 -16.07 -10.05
CA VAL A 77 3.71 -16.70 -8.85
C VAL A 77 5.17 -16.29 -8.65
N LEU A 78 5.95 -16.19 -9.74
CA LEU A 78 7.37 -15.84 -9.66
C LEU A 78 7.58 -14.36 -9.28
N PRO A 79 6.90 -13.38 -9.91
CA PRO A 79 6.89 -12.00 -9.44
C PRO A 79 6.38 -11.84 -8.00
N ALA A 80 5.36 -12.60 -7.59
CA ALA A 80 4.82 -12.53 -6.23
C ALA A 80 5.83 -13.02 -5.19
N ILE A 81 6.54 -14.12 -5.45
CA ILE A 81 7.65 -14.59 -4.60
C ILE A 81 8.76 -13.55 -4.55
N GLY A 82 9.10 -12.95 -5.69
CA GLY A 82 10.08 -11.86 -5.78
C GLY A 82 9.70 -10.67 -4.90
N ALA A 83 8.47 -10.17 -5.01
CA ALA A 83 7.95 -9.10 -4.18
C ALA A 83 7.97 -9.44 -2.69
N PHE A 84 7.57 -10.66 -2.32
CA PHE A 84 7.58 -11.11 -0.93
C PHE A 84 8.99 -11.17 -0.34
N LEU A 85 9.95 -11.77 -1.06
CA LEU A 85 11.34 -11.81 -0.64
C LEU A 85 11.98 -10.41 -0.60
N GLY A 86 11.64 -9.56 -1.57
CA GLY A 86 12.01 -8.15 -1.58
C GLY A 86 11.55 -7.44 -0.32
N ALA A 87 10.25 -7.53 -0.01
CA ALA A 87 9.66 -6.90 1.18
C ALA A 87 10.25 -7.42 2.48
N LEU A 88 10.47 -8.73 2.60
CA LEU A 88 11.14 -9.32 3.76
C LEU A 88 12.57 -8.78 3.92
N ALA A 89 13.33 -8.68 2.81
CA ALA A 89 14.67 -8.12 2.83
C ALA A 89 14.64 -6.62 3.20
N GLY A 90 13.73 -5.83 2.63
CA GLY A 90 13.57 -4.40 2.94
C GLY A 90 13.25 -4.16 4.41
N ALA A 91 12.28 -4.91 4.95
CA ALA A 91 11.88 -4.85 6.35
C ALA A 91 12.99 -5.36 7.31
N THR A 92 13.91 -6.19 6.83
CA THR A 92 15.07 -6.63 7.63
C THR A 92 16.18 -5.58 7.59
N VAL A 93 16.50 -5.02 6.42
CA VAL A 93 17.58 -4.04 6.23
C VAL A 93 17.35 -2.79 7.06
N VAL A 94 16.13 -2.27 7.07
CA VAL A 94 15.76 -1.06 7.82
C VAL A 94 16.03 -1.18 9.33
N GLN A 95 15.97 -2.39 9.91
CA GLN A 95 16.30 -2.61 11.33
C GLN A 95 17.77 -2.34 11.66
N PHE A 96 18.65 -2.39 10.65
CA PHE A 96 20.08 -2.10 10.80
C PHE A 96 20.43 -0.65 10.43
N VAL A 97 19.46 0.15 9.99
CA VAL A 97 19.68 1.56 9.60
C VAL A 97 19.43 2.47 10.80
N ASN A 98 20.27 3.50 10.96
CA ASN A 98 20.13 4.46 12.05
C ASN A 98 18.80 5.26 11.93
N PRO A 99 17.96 5.33 12.99
CA PRO A 99 16.70 6.06 12.97
C PRO A 99 16.83 7.53 12.57
N ILE A 100 17.93 8.20 12.95
CA ILE A 100 18.17 9.61 12.63
C ILE A 100 18.30 9.83 11.12
N PHE A 101 18.97 8.90 10.44
CA PHE A 101 19.10 8.94 8.98
C PHE A 101 17.75 8.68 8.30
N LEU A 102 16.97 7.74 8.84
CA LEU A 102 15.62 7.44 8.36
C LEU A 102 14.67 8.64 8.47
N SER A 103 14.67 9.35 9.62
CA SER A 103 13.86 10.55 9.81
C SER A 103 14.14 11.66 8.80
N ALA A 104 15.39 11.76 8.33
CA ALA A 104 15.78 12.77 7.34
C ALA A 104 15.44 12.35 5.90
N ILE A 105 15.63 11.07 5.56
CA ILE A 105 15.47 10.60 4.18
C ILE A 105 14.01 10.33 3.80
N VAL A 106 13.16 9.92 4.76
CA VAL A 106 11.75 9.63 4.48
C VAL A 106 10.98 10.85 3.97
N PRO A 107 11.03 12.04 4.61
CA PRO A 107 10.38 13.24 4.08
C PRO A 107 10.88 13.61 2.68
N LEU A 108 12.18 13.47 2.43
CA LEU A 108 12.77 13.76 1.11
C LEU A 108 12.20 12.82 0.03
N LEU A 109 12.10 11.52 0.33
CA LEU A 109 11.50 10.53 -0.57
C LEU A 109 10.03 10.83 -0.84
N LEU A 110 9.26 11.21 0.19
CA LEU A 110 7.84 11.57 0.05
C LEU A 110 7.65 12.81 -0.82
N ILE A 111 8.47 13.85 -0.64
CA ILE A 111 8.45 15.05 -1.47
C ILE A 111 8.82 14.70 -2.92
N GLY A 112 9.83 13.87 -3.12
CA GLY A 112 10.22 13.40 -4.46
C GLY A 112 9.11 12.63 -5.16
N MET A 113 8.39 11.77 -4.42
CA MET A 113 7.26 11.01 -4.94
C MET A 113 6.06 11.91 -5.27
N ALA A 114 5.75 12.87 -4.40
CA ALA A 114 4.70 13.87 -4.63
C ALA A 114 5.01 14.72 -5.87
N ALA A 115 6.26 15.21 -5.98
CA ALA A 115 6.73 15.96 -7.15
C ALA A 115 6.66 15.11 -8.43
N TYR A 116 7.05 13.83 -8.36
CA TYR A 116 6.89 12.91 -9.48
C TYR A 116 5.43 12.77 -9.89
N PHE A 117 4.49 12.53 -8.97
CA PHE A 117 3.06 12.44 -9.33
C PHE A 117 2.48 13.73 -9.88
N LEU A 118 2.94 14.89 -9.39
CA LEU A 118 2.52 16.21 -9.89
C LEU A 118 3.05 16.51 -11.30
N LEU A 119 4.26 16.06 -11.62
CA LEU A 119 4.95 16.33 -12.88
C LEU A 119 4.81 15.19 -13.89
N ALA A 120 4.42 14.00 -13.43
CA ALA A 120 4.26 12.83 -14.29
C ALA A 120 3.11 13.09 -15.27
N PRO A 121 3.35 12.87 -16.58
CA PRO A 121 2.28 12.97 -17.55
C PRO A 121 1.18 11.95 -17.20
N PRO A 122 -0.10 12.29 -17.44
CA PRO A 122 -1.20 11.37 -17.18
C PRO A 122 -0.95 10.06 -17.93
N LEU A 123 -1.18 8.94 -17.25
CA LEU A 123 -1.05 7.60 -17.82
C LEU A 123 -1.95 7.52 -19.06
N SER A 124 -1.37 7.66 -20.24
CA SER A 124 -2.07 7.50 -21.51
C SER A 124 -2.59 6.07 -21.59
N GLY A 125 -3.91 5.90 -21.70
CA GLY A 125 -4.60 4.60 -21.75
C GLY A 125 -4.33 3.76 -23.02
N GLU A 126 -3.19 3.95 -23.67
CA GLU A 126 -2.71 2.96 -24.63
C GLU A 126 -2.24 1.73 -23.87
N ASP A 127 -2.82 0.58 -24.19
CA ASP A 127 -2.37 -0.75 -23.75
C ASP A 127 -0.92 -0.96 -24.19
N ARG A 128 0.00 -0.45 -23.37
CA ARG A 128 1.42 -0.65 -23.55
C ARG A 128 1.70 -2.08 -23.12
N HIS A 129 1.59 -3.00 -24.09
CA HIS A 129 2.02 -4.38 -23.98
C HIS A 129 3.31 -4.46 -23.16
N ALA A 130 3.34 -5.34 -22.16
CA ALA A 130 4.48 -5.51 -21.28
C ALA A 130 5.77 -5.66 -22.11
N ARG A 131 6.57 -4.58 -22.16
CA ARG A 131 7.84 -4.56 -22.91
C ARG A 131 8.93 -5.36 -22.20
N LEU A 132 8.71 -5.70 -20.94
CA LEU A 132 9.61 -6.48 -20.10
C LEU A 132 9.16 -7.93 -20.09
N GLY A 133 10.08 -8.84 -20.37
CA GLY A 133 9.86 -10.28 -20.20
C GLY A 133 9.60 -10.63 -18.72
N ARG A 134 9.14 -11.86 -18.48
CA ARG A 134 8.75 -12.36 -17.15
C ARG A 134 9.79 -12.09 -16.04
N MET A 135 11.08 -12.15 -16.38
CA MET A 135 12.17 -11.85 -15.44
C MET A 135 12.33 -10.36 -15.12
N GLY A 136 12.09 -9.48 -16.09
CA GLY A 136 12.07 -8.04 -15.88
C GLY A 136 10.92 -7.62 -14.97
N ILE A 137 9.73 -8.22 -15.15
CA ILE A 137 8.57 -8.00 -14.27
C ILE A 137 8.88 -8.49 -12.85
N THR A 138 9.46 -9.69 -12.69
CA THR A 138 9.87 -10.20 -11.38
C THR A 138 10.86 -9.25 -10.70
N LEU A 139 11.88 -8.77 -11.40
CA LEU A 139 12.87 -7.87 -10.82
C LEU A 139 12.22 -6.55 -10.36
N CYS A 140 11.36 -5.95 -11.19
CA CYS A 140 10.61 -4.76 -10.81
C CYS A 140 9.75 -5.00 -9.58
N MET A 141 9.02 -6.12 -9.52
CA MET A 141 8.17 -6.48 -8.38
C MET A 141 8.99 -6.73 -7.11
N THR A 142 10.17 -7.36 -7.21
CA THR A 142 11.11 -7.51 -6.10
C THR A 142 11.60 -6.15 -5.59
N SER A 143 11.97 -5.23 -6.48
CA SER A 143 12.41 -3.88 -6.10
C SER A 143 11.29 -3.07 -5.44
N ILE A 144 10.07 -3.15 -5.98
CA ILE A 144 8.88 -2.52 -5.38
C ILE A 144 8.61 -3.12 -4.01
N GLY A 145 8.64 -4.45 -3.88
CA GLY A 145 8.49 -5.15 -2.61
C GLY A 145 9.53 -4.69 -1.59
N PHE A 146 10.81 -4.61 -1.98
CA PHE A 146 11.88 -4.10 -1.12
C PHE A 146 11.63 -2.68 -0.63
N TYR A 147 11.24 -1.77 -1.52
CA TYR A 147 10.90 -0.40 -1.16
C TYR A 147 9.71 -0.33 -0.19
N ASP A 148 8.65 -1.09 -0.45
CA ASP A 148 7.46 -1.12 0.40
C ASP A 148 7.77 -1.72 1.79
N GLY A 149 8.47 -2.86 1.83
CA GLY A 149 8.89 -3.48 3.09
C GLY A 149 9.86 -2.62 3.90
N PHE A 150 10.77 -1.90 3.24
CA PHE A 150 11.67 -0.95 3.88
C PHE A 150 10.88 0.18 4.55
N LEU A 151 9.94 0.81 3.83
CA LEU A 151 9.15 1.94 4.35
C LEU A 151 8.14 1.54 5.43
N VAL A 152 7.58 0.34 5.37
CA VAL A 152 6.62 -0.16 6.37
C VAL A 152 7.24 -0.14 7.77
N LEU A 153 8.47 -0.63 7.94
CA LEU A 153 9.09 -0.69 9.27
C LEU A 153 9.62 0.66 9.75
N VAL A 154 10.02 1.57 8.84
CA VAL A 154 10.40 2.93 9.26
C VAL A 154 9.24 3.58 9.99
N ARG A 155 8.00 3.33 9.55
CA ARG A 155 6.80 3.96 10.10
C ARG A 155 6.41 3.44 11.49
N ASP A 156 6.81 2.23 11.88
CA ASP A 156 6.44 1.66 13.20
C ASP A 156 7.33 2.17 14.35
N HIS A 157 8.43 2.86 14.04
CA HIS A 157 9.33 3.48 15.02
C HIS A 157 9.11 4.99 15.23
N PHE A 158 8.11 5.60 14.56
CA PHE A 158 7.72 7.01 14.69
C PHE A 158 6.21 7.15 14.97
#